data_AF-A0A1Y2DFG0-F1
#
_entry.id   AF-A0A1Y2DFG0-F1
#
_cell.length_a   1.000
_cell.length_b   1.000
_cell.length_c   1.000
_cell.angle_alpha   90.00
_cell.angle_beta   90.00
_cell.angle_gamma   90.00
#
_symmetry.space_group_name_H-M   'P 1'
#
loop_
_entity.id
_entity.type
_entity.pdbx_description
1 polymer ?
#
loop_
_entity_poly.entity_id
_entity_poly.type
_entity_poly.pdbx_seq_one_letter_code
_entity_poly.pdbx_strand_id
1 'polypeptide(L)' 'MSQPLYRDPWAKREAWRKSAIFTNKAMFRNLFPGFGIAVVAFSAYVAYDNTVSSAKATASEHH' A
#
# COMPACT_ATOMS: atom_id res chain seq x y z
N MET A 1 6.72 23.23 16.67
CA MET A 1 7.25 22.14 17.51
C MET A 1 6.62 22.26 18.89
N SER A 2 5.61 21.44 19.19
CA SER A 2 4.98 21.40 20.52
C SER A 2 5.95 20.76 21.52
N GLN A 3 6.36 21.49 22.55
CA GLN A 3 7.11 20.92 23.66
C GLN A 3 6.18 19.98 24.45
N PRO A 4 6.65 18.79 24.87
CA PRO A 4 5.83 17.92 25.69
C PRO A 4 5.51 18.62 27.01
N LEU A 5 4.22 18.71 27.35
CA LEU A 5 3.71 19.31 28.59
C LEU A 5 4.30 18.67 29.86
N TYR A 6 4.75 17.42 29.77
CA TYR A 6 5.43 16.69 30.83
C TYR A 6 6.56 15.85 30.25
N ARG A 7 7.70 15.83 30.95
CA ARG A 7 8.89 15.09 30.54
C ARG A 7 9.05 13.89 31.45
N ASP A 8 8.64 12.73 30.92
CA ASP A 8 8.74 11.47 31.64
C ASP A 8 10.22 11.17 32.03
N PRO A 9 10.53 11.03 33.33
CA PRO A 9 11.89 10.77 33.81
C PRO A 9 12.42 9.36 33.44
N TRP A 10 11.56 8.47 32.96
CA TRP A 10 11.91 7.11 32.54
C TRP A 10 11.98 6.94 31.03
N ALA A 11 11.65 7.96 30.23
CA ALA A 11 11.62 7.88 28.77
C ALA A 11 12.94 7.36 28.16
N LYS A 12 14.09 7.76 28.71
CA LYS A 12 15.42 7.26 28.27
C LYS A 12 15.61 5.77 28.60
N ARG A 13 15.06 5.30 29.71
CA ARG A 13 15.10 3.90 30.15
C ARG A 13 14.11 3.03 29.38
N GLU A 14 12.99 3.57 28.93
CA GLU A 14 12.03 2.84 28.08
C GLU A 14 12.33 2.93 26.58
N ALA A 15 13.31 3.75 26.17
CA ALA A 15 13.65 3.95 24.77
C ALA A 15 14.00 2.64 24.05
N TRP A 16 14.62 1.68 24.72
CA TRP A 16 14.95 0.37 24.12
C TRP A 16 13.71 -0.44 23.72
N ARG A 17 12.56 -0.22 24.38
CA ARG A 17 11.29 -0.88 24.03
C ARG A 17 10.68 -0.30 22.76
N LYS A 18 10.99 0.96 22.45
CA LYS A 18 10.54 1.63 21.24
C LYS A 18 11.45 1.26 20.07
N SER A 19 11.33 0.02 19.61
CA SER A 19 12.03 -0.45 18.42
C SER A 19 11.34 0.04 17.15
N ALA A 20 12.14 0.45 16.16
CA ALA A 20 11.67 0.85 14.84
C ALA A 20 10.92 -0.28 14.10
N ILE A 21 11.23 -1.54 14.43
CA ILE A 21 10.64 -2.75 13.82
C ILE A 21 9.19 -2.94 14.28
N PHE A 22 8.85 -2.54 15.51
CA PHE A 22 7.49 -2.65 16.08
C PHE A 22 6.66 -1.37 15.88
N THR A 23 7.07 -0.50 14.96
CA THR A 23 6.26 0.69 14.65
C THR A 23 5.04 0.29 13.83
N ASN A 24 3.89 0.95 14.06
CA ASN A 24 2.67 0.72 13.28
C ASN A 24 2.94 0.80 11.77
N LYS A 25 3.80 1.74 11.34
CA LYS A 25 4.20 1.90 9.95
C LYS A 25 4.89 0.66 9.37
N ALA A 26 5.77 0.01 10.12
CA ALA A 26 6.43 -1.22 9.71
C ALA A 26 5.44 -2.38 9.61
N MET A 27 4.50 -2.48 10.57
CA MET A 27 3.45 -3.49 10.54
C MET A 27 2.53 -3.32 9.31
N PHE A 28 2.10 -2.09 8.99
CA PHE A 28 1.26 -1.81 7.82
C PHE A 28 1.98 -2.09 6.49
N ARG A 29 3.28 -1.80 6.38
CA ARG A 29 4.06 -2.11 5.17
C ARG A 29 4.09 -3.61 4.89
N ASN A 30 4.15 -4.42 5.94
CA ASN A 30 4.31 -5.86 5.84
C ASN A 30 2.97 -6.62 5.83
N LEU A 31 1.84 -5.93 6.01
CA LEU A 31 0.52 -6.53 6.08
C LEU A 31 0.11 -7.20 4.74
N PHE A 32 0.50 -6.61 3.62
CA PHE A 32 0.18 -7.13 2.29
C PHE A 32 1.44 -7.33 1.45
N PRO A 33 2.20 -8.42 1.68
CA PRO A 33 3.36 -8.73 0.86
C PRO A 33 2.92 -8.89 -0.60
N GLY A 34 3.54 -8.14 -1.50
CA GLY A 34 3.24 -8.21 -2.93
C GLY A 34 2.00 -7.44 -3.41
N PHE A 35 1.34 -6.65 -2.55
CA PHE A 35 0.18 -5.82 -2.96
C PHE A 35 0.47 -4.93 -4.17
N GLY A 36 1.65 -4.30 -4.20
CA GLY A 36 2.04 -3.46 -5.34
C GLY A 36 2.12 -4.23 -6.66
N ILE A 37 2.64 -5.46 -6.63
CA ILE A 37 2.72 -6.31 -7.82
C ILE A 37 1.33 -6.75 -8.25
N ALA A 38 0.47 -7.13 -7.29
CA ALA A 38 -0.91 -7.52 -7.57
C ALA A 38 -1.70 -6.39 -8.24
N VAL A 39 -1.59 -5.16 -7.74
CA VAL A 39 -2.25 -3.98 -8.32
C VAL A 39 -1.76 -3.72 -9.75
N VAL A 40 -0.47 -3.82 -10.00
CA VAL A 40 0.11 -3.63 -11.35
C VAL A 40 -0.37 -4.72 -12.30
N ALA A 41 -0.28 -5.99 -11.92
CA ALA A 41 -0.75 -7.11 -12.74
C ALA A 41 -2.27 -7.01 -13.04
N PHE A 42 -3.07 -6.69 -12.02
CA PHE A 42 -4.51 -6.54 -12.17
C PHE A 42 -4.88 -5.39 -13.11
N SER A 43 -4.25 -4.22 -12.94
CA SER A 43 -4.50 -3.07 -13.82
C SER A 43 -4.07 -3.32 -15.26
N ALA A 44 -2.93 -4.00 -15.48
CA ALA A 44 -2.50 -4.43 -16.80
C ALA A 44 -3.51 -5.38 -17.45
N TYR A 45 -4.04 -6.35 -16.69
CA TYR A 45 -5.08 -7.26 -17.16
C TYR A 45 -6.35 -6.52 -17.56
N VAL A 46 -6.86 -5.62 -16.71
CA VAL A 46 -8.07 -4.83 -16.99
C VAL A 46 -7.87 -3.92 -18.21
N ALA A 47 -6.71 -3.30 -18.37
CA ALA A 47 -6.40 -2.47 -19.54
C ALA A 47 -6.37 -3.31 -20.83
N TYR A 48 -5.74 -4.48 -20.79
CA TYR A 48 -5.74 -5.43 -21.91
C TYR A 48 -7.17 -5.87 -22.27
N ASP A 49 -7.94 -6.31 -21.28
CA ASP A 49 -9.29 -6.81 -21.51
C ASP A 49 -10.22 -5.71 -22.04
N ASN A 50 -10.11 -4.48 -21.53
CA ASN A 50 -10.92 -3.36 -22.00
C ASN A 50 -10.55 -2.92 -23.43
N THR A 51 -9.27 -2.93 -23.80
CA THR A 51 -8.82 -2.57 -25.16
C THR A 51 -9.18 -3.66 -26.18
N VAL A 52 -9.02 -4.93 -25.82
CA VAL A 52 -9.40 -6.07 -26.66
C VAL A 52 -10.92 -6.19 -26.81
N SER A 53 -11.68 -6.01 -25.73
CA SER A 53 -13.14 -6.04 -25.76
C SER A 53 -13.74 -4.86 -26.52
N SER A 54 -13.17 -3.66 -26.40
CA SER A 54 -13.58 -2.49 -27.21
C SER A 54 -13.35 -2.72 -28.70
N ALA A 55 -12.24 -3.35 -29.09
CA ALA A 55 -11.98 -3.70 -30.49
C ALA A 55 -12.97 -4.75 -31.03
N LYS A 56 -13.44 -5.67 -30.17
CA LYS A 56 -14.48 -6.66 -30.52
C LYS A 56 -15.86 -6.02 -30.71
N ALA A 57 -16.23 -5.04 -29.89
CA ALA A 57 -17.51 -4.33 -29.99
C ALA A 57 -17.64 -3.57 -31.31
N THR A 58 -16.56 -2.92 -31.78
CA THR A 58 -16.55 -2.23 -33.08
C THR A 58 -16.58 -3.18 -34.28
N ALA A 59 -16.14 -4.44 -34.11
CA ALA A 59 -16.16 -5.44 -35.18
C ALA A 59 -17.53 -6.13 -35.34
N SER A 60 -18.38 -6.14 -34.30
CA SER A 60 -19.74 -6.68 -34.38
C SER A 60 -20.78 -5.71 -34.96
N GLU A 61 -20.46 -4.41 -35.05
CA GLU A 61 -21.36 -3.38 -35.60
C GLU A 61 -21.39 -3.34 -37.14
N HIS A 62 -20.59 -4.17 -37.82
CA HIS A 62 -20.48 -4.24 -39.29
C HIS A 62 -21.18 -5.45 -39.94
N HIS A 63 -22.16 -6.07 -39.27
CA HIS A 63 -23.03 -7.10 -39.84
C HIS A 63 -24.52 -6.78 -39.66
#